data_AF-A0A7H8SAL8-F1
#
_entry.id   AF-A0A7H8SAL8-F1
#
_cell.length_a   1.000
_cell.length_b   1.000
_cell.length_c   1.000
_cell.angle_alpha   90.00
_cell.angle_beta   90.00
_cell.angle_gamma   90.00
#
_symmetry.space_group_name_H-M   'P 1'
#
loop_
_entity.id
_entity.type
_entity.pdbx_description
1 polymer ?
#
loop_
_entity_poly.entity_id
_entity_poly.type
_entity_poly.pdbx_seq_one_letter_code
_entity_poly.pdbx_strand_id
1 'polypeptide(L)'
;MVTNSTISPFSDKIMMYMTHLLSIFGLGGNSVGAAFSFRNDLLLKMGTIMTNTFDFAKDGGKIMIKHGWMEEPPQATDRTKLSKGQGK
;
A
#
# COMPACT_ATOMS: atom_id res chain seq x y z
N MET A 1 22.32 -25.48 -3.10
CA MET A 1 21.37 -26.61 -2.93
C MET A 1 19.97 -26.02 -3.00
N VAL A 2 19.19 -26.42 -4.00
CA VAL A 2 17.77 -26.05 -4.12
C VAL A 2 16.98 -27.15 -3.42
N THR A 3 16.37 -26.83 -2.28
CA THR A 3 15.50 -27.76 -1.55
C THR A 3 14.17 -27.84 -2.32
N ASN A 4 13.75 -29.04 -2.74
CA ASN A 4 12.48 -29.31 -3.44
C ASN A 4 11.25 -29.16 -2.50
N SER A 5 11.19 -28.10 -1.69
CA SER A 5 10.04 -27.79 -0.85
C SER A 5 9.00 -27.05 -1.67
N THR A 6 7.79 -27.60 -1.76
CA THR A 6 6.61 -26.92 -2.32
C THR A 6 5.92 -26.00 -1.31
N ILE A 7 6.33 -26.06 -0.05
CA ILE A 7 5.81 -25.22 1.02
C ILE A 7 6.59 -23.91 1.02
N SER A 8 5.86 -22.79 0.94
CA SER A 8 6.45 -21.45 1.04
C SER A 8 7.19 -21.29 2.38
N PRO A 9 8.45 -20.81 2.38
CA PRO A 9 9.20 -20.59 3.61
C PRO A 9 8.68 -19.40 4.44
N PHE A 10 7.83 -18.54 3.85
CA PHE A 10 7.23 -17.38 4.53
C PHE A 10 5.71 -17.48 4.57
N SER A 11 5.12 -16.88 5.61
CA SER A 11 3.67 -16.82 5.75
C SER A 11 3.03 -15.88 4.73
N ASP A 12 1.80 -16.19 4.33
CA ASP A 12 1.02 -15.38 3.38
C ASP A 12 0.87 -13.92 3.84
N LYS A 13 0.77 -13.70 5.16
CA LYS A 13 0.73 -12.36 5.75
C LYS A 13 1.99 -11.56 5.44
N ILE A 14 3.17 -12.14 5.66
CA ILE A 14 4.46 -11.45 5.41
C ILE A 14 4.66 -11.24 3.90
N MET A 15 4.35 -12.26 3.09
CA MET A 15 4.46 -12.15 1.64
C MET A 15 3.58 -11.01 1.09
N MET A 16 2.31 -10.97 1.49
CA MET A 16 1.39 -9.90 1.07
C MET A 16 1.83 -8.53 1.57
N TYR A 17 2.30 -8.43 2.82
CA TYR A 17 2.81 -7.17 3.37
C TYR A 17 4.02 -6.64 2.58
N MET A 18 4.99 -7.50 2.25
CA MET A 18 6.16 -7.11 1.45
C MET A 18 5.78 -6.70 0.03
N THR A 19 4.89 -7.44 -0.64
CA THR A 19 4.41 -7.09 -1.98
C THR A 19 3.67 -5.76 -1.98
N HIS A 20 2.80 -5.52 -1.00
CA HIS A 20 2.07 -4.26 -0.87
C HIS A 20 3.00 -3.09 -0.57
N LEU A 21 3.96 -3.27 0.36
CA LEU A 21 4.97 -2.27 0.70
C LEU A 21 5.79 -1.86 -0.53
N LEU A 22 6.29 -2.83 -1.30
CA LEU A 22 7.06 -2.57 -2.51
C LEU A 22 6.23 -1.89 -3.59
N SER A 23 4.94 -2.22 -3.71
CA SER A 23 4.03 -1.59 -4.68
C SER A 23 3.84 -0.10 -4.38
N ILE A 24 3.61 0.26 -3.11
CA ILE A 24 3.49 1.66 -2.69
C ILE A 24 4.83 2.39 -2.86
N PHE A 25 5.94 1.75 -2.51
CA PHE A 25 7.27 2.33 -2.69
C PHE A 25 7.58 2.61 -4.17
N GLY A 26 7.25 1.68 -5.07
CA GLY A 26 7.36 1.87 -6.51
C GLY A 26 6.48 3.01 -7.04
N LEU A 27 5.33 3.25 -6.41
CA LEU A 27 4.44 4.37 -6.74
C LEU A 27 5.12 5.72 -6.41
N GLY A 28 5.76 5.84 -5.25
CA GLY A 28 6.56 7.00 -4.88
C GLY A 28 7.80 7.19 -5.77
N GLY A 29 8.48 6.10 -6.14
CA GLY A 29 9.60 6.16 -7.08
C GLY A 29 9.19 6.68 -8.46
N ASN A 30 8.05 6.22 -8.97
CA ASN A 30 7.51 6.69 -10.26
C ASN A 30 7.09 8.17 -10.22
N SER A 31 6.52 8.66 -9.11
CA SER A 31 6.12 10.07 -9.01
C SER A 31 7.34 11.00 -9.01
N VAL A 32 8.42 10.63 -8.32
CA VAL A 32 9.69 11.35 -8.37
C VAL A 32 10.28 11.31 -9.79
N GLY A 33 10.31 10.14 -10.43
CA GLY A 33 10.78 9.99 -11.80
C GLY A 33 9.99 10.84 -12.80
N ALA A 34 8.67 10.94 -12.61
CA ALA A 34 7.80 11.81 -13.40
C ALA A 34 8.14 13.30 -13.17
N ALA A 35 8.33 13.73 -11.92
CA ALA A 35 8.67 15.13 -11.61
C ALA A 35 9.97 15.61 -12.29
N PHE A 36 10.95 14.71 -12.49
CA PHE A 36 12.21 15.02 -13.16
C PHE A 36 12.22 14.69 -14.66
N SER A 37 11.15 14.09 -15.19
CA SER A 37 11.03 13.76 -16.61
C SER A 37 10.36 14.91 -17.37
N PHE A 38 11.17 15.80 -17.96
CA PHE A 38 10.68 16.88 -18.85
C PHE A 38 10.08 16.37 -20.18
N ARG A 39 10.12 15.06 -20.42
CA ARG A 39 9.59 14.39 -21.61
C ARG A 39 8.11 14.01 -21.42
N ASN A 40 7.24 14.69 -22.16
CA ASN A 40 5.78 14.52 -22.05
C ASN A 40 5.28 13.10 -22.37
N ASP A 41 5.94 12.39 -23.28
CA ASP A 41 5.63 10.99 -23.61
C ASP A 41 5.89 10.05 -22.41
N LEU A 42 6.95 10.31 -21.65
CA LEU A 42 7.27 9.54 -20.45
C LEU A 42 6.31 9.85 -19.31
N LEU A 43 5.90 11.12 -19.14
CA LEU A 43 4.93 11.52 -18.12
C LEU A 43 3.60 10.78 -18.25
N LEU A 44 3.03 10.74 -19.45
CA LEU A 44 1.75 10.04 -19.70
C LEU A 44 1.87 8.53 -19.43
N LYS A 45 2.99 7.93 -19.82
CA LYS A 45 3.24 6.49 -19.60
C LYS A 45 3.44 6.19 -18.11
N MET A 46 4.19 7.01 -17.40
CA MET A 46 4.37 6.91 -15.94
C MET A 46 3.03 7.10 -15.21
N GLY A 47 2.20 8.04 -15.64
CA GLY A 47 0.85 8.20 -15.11
C GLY A 47 0.01 6.93 -15.24
N THR A 48 0.01 6.30 -16.42
CA THR A 48 -0.71 5.03 -16.66
C THR A 48 -0.20 3.90 -15.76
N ILE A 49 1.13 3.76 -15.63
CA ILE A 49 1.75 2.76 -14.74
C ILE A 49 1.33 3.02 -13.29
N MET A 50 1.37 4.28 -12.85
CA MET A 50 1.00 4.67 -11.50
C MET A 50 -0.45 4.30 -11.17
N THR A 51 -1.39 4.52 -12.09
CA THR A 51 -2.80 4.13 -11.91
C THR A 51 -2.96 2.61 -11.77
N ASN A 52 -2.30 1.83 -12.63
CA ASN A 52 -2.35 0.37 -12.57
C ASN A 52 -1.73 -0.17 -11.27
N THR A 53 -0.60 0.39 -10.84
CA THR A 53 0.04 0.02 -9.56
C THR A 53 -0.84 0.41 -8.37
N PHE A 54 -1.53 1.54 -8.43
CA PHE A 54 -2.47 1.96 -7.39
C PHE A 54 -3.64 0.97 -7.26
N ASP A 55 -4.26 0.58 -8.38
CA ASP A 55 -5.35 -0.39 -8.37
C ASP A 55 -4.89 -1.75 -7.85
N PHE A 56 -3.69 -2.20 -8.24
CA PHE A 56 -3.08 -3.41 -7.69
C PHE A 56 -2.86 -3.32 -6.17
N ALA A 57 -2.29 -2.21 -5.68
CA ALA A 57 -2.07 -1.99 -4.26
C ALA A 57 -3.39 -1.93 -3.48
N LYS A 58 -4.42 -1.28 -4.04
CA LYS A 58 -5.77 -1.21 -3.47
C LYS A 58 -6.39 -2.60 -3.30
N ASP A 59 -6.27 -3.46 -4.30
CA ASP A 59 -6.79 -4.82 -4.22
C ASP A 59 -6.00 -5.68 -3.22
N GLY A 60 -4.67 -5.52 -3.16
CA GLY A 60 -3.86 -6.10 -2.10
C GLY A 60 -4.29 -5.63 -0.69
N GLY A 61 -4.56 -4.34 -0.54
CA GLY A 61 -5.08 -3.74 0.69
C GLY A 61 -6.41 -4.35 1.12
N LYS A 62 -7.37 -4.54 0.19
CA LYS A 62 -8.65 -5.22 0.47
C LYS A 62 -8.45 -6.65 0.98
N ILE A 63 -7.51 -7.39 0.41
CA ILE A 63 -7.18 -8.75 0.86
C ILE A 63 -6.65 -8.71 2.30
N MET A 64 -5.72 -7.80 2.60
CA MET A 64 -5.15 -7.67 3.95
C MET A 64 -6.19 -7.24 4.98
N ILE A 65 -7.12 -6.35 4.62
CA ILE A 65 -8.25 -5.95 5.48
C ILE A 65 -9.17 -7.15 5.75
N LYS A 66 -9.53 -7.91 4.70
CA LYS A 66 -10.41 -9.09 4.82
C LYS A 66 -9.84 -10.14 5.79
N HIS A 67 -8.52 -10.29 5.82
CA HIS A 67 -7.84 -11.23 6.71
C HIS A 67 -7.45 -10.63 8.08
N GLY A 68 -7.81 -9.36 8.36
CA GLY A 68 -7.46 -8.69 9.61
C GLY A 68 -5.94 -8.51 9.80
N TRP A 69 -5.19 -8.39 8.70
CA TRP A 69 -3.73 -8.24 8.73
C TRP A 69 -3.27 -6.78 8.86
N MET A 70 -4.16 -5.83 8.57
CA MET A 70 -3.93 -4.40 8.77
C MET A 70 -4.35 -3.99 10.17
N GLU A 71 -3.52 -3.21 10.84
CA GLU A 71 -3.89 -2.57 12.10
C GLU A 71 -4.68 -1.30 11.82
N GLU A 72 -5.64 -0.99 12.68
CA GLU A 72 -6.34 0.29 12.64
C GLU A 72 -5.40 1.37 13.18
N PRO A 73 -5.12 2.44 12.42
CA PRO A 73 -4.30 3.53 12.93
C PRO A 73 -5.00 4.18 14.14
N PRO A 74 -4.24 4.66 15.14
CA PRO A 74 -4.84 5.29 16.31
C PRO A 74 -5.69 6.48 15.88
N GLN A 75 -6.99 6.41 16.13
CA GLN A 75 -7.90 7.52 15.83
C GLN A 75 -7.61 8.65 16.82
N ALA A 76 -7.29 9.83 16.30
CA ALA A 76 -7.18 11.02 17.15
C ALA A 76 -8.53 11.28 17.81
N THR A 77 -8.55 11.42 19.14
CA THR A 77 -9.79 11.66 19.86
C THR A 77 -10.44 12.96 19.37
N ASP A 78 -11.72 12.89 19.01
CA ASP A 78 -12.48 14.05 18.55
C ASP A 78 -12.59 15.08 19.69
N ARG A 79 -11.78 16.13 19.59
CA ARG A 79 -11.69 17.20 20.59
C ARG A 79 -13.03 17.94 20.76
N THR A 80 -13.88 17.94 19.73
CA THR A 80 -15.21 18.58 19.80
C THR A 80 -16.23 17.74 20.56
N LYS A 81 -16.12 16.41 20.52
CA LYS A 81 -16.92 15.50 21.36
C LYS A 81 -16.43 15.50 22.81
N LEU A 82 -15.11 15.62 23.03
CA LEU A 82 -14.52 15.78 24.36
C LEU A 82 -14.92 17.12 25.02
N SER A 83 -14.97 18.22 24.27
CA SER A 83 -15.35 19.53 24.84
C SER A 83 -16.85 19.65 25.15
N LYS A 84 -17.70 18.82 24.54
CA LYS A 84 -19.15 18.78 24.80
C LYS A 84 -19.55 17.81 25.91
N GLY A 85 -18.59 17.19 26.60
CA GLY A 85 -18.87 16.37 27.79
C GLY A 85 -19.66 15.09 27.51
N GLN A 86 -19.65 14.58 26.27
CA GLN A 86 -20.25 13.28 25.94
C GLN A 86 -19.17 12.20 26.03
N GLY A 87 -18.66 12.01 27.25
CA GLY A 87 -17.78 10.91 27.62
C GLY A 87 -18.56 9.90 28.46
N LYS A 88 -19.38 9.08 27.79
CA LYS A 88 -19.73 7.71 28.21
C LYS A 88 -20.25 6.94 27.01
#